data_AF-A0A9D8MWC6-F1
#
_entry.id   AF-A0A9D8MWC6-F1
#
_cell.length_a   1.000
_cell.length_b   1.000
_cell.length_c   1.000
_cell.angle_alpha   90.00
_cell.angle_beta   90.00
_cell.angle_gamma   90.00
#
_symmetry.space_group_name_H-M   'P 1'
#
loop_
_entity.id
_entity.type
_entity.pdbx_description
1 polymer ?
#
loop_
_entity_poly.entity_id
_entity_poly.type
_entity_poly.pdbx_seq_one_letter_code
_entity_poly.pdbx_strand_id
1 'polypeptide(L)'
;YHFNEKANFCKTLLPILVGLVVAALAGAYWAQHHWIISKIGATPTWLFLCCSIFFALFIVIYWLVDVAGKKNWFKIIAPAGTLTLTCYMIPYLWYSIQTLTGWAYPKVLNSGWPGLARSLVFSLLCIGIAWGLSQIKIRLKI
;
A
#
# COMPACT_ATOMS: atom_id res chain seq x y z
N TYR A 1 12.32 -25.29 -9.13
CA TYR A 1 11.35 -24.22 -9.42
C TYR A 1 11.89 -22.82 -9.10
N HIS A 2 12.32 -22.51 -7.86
CA HIS A 2 12.82 -21.16 -7.51
C HIS A 2 14.02 -20.63 -8.34
N PHE A 3 14.94 -21.49 -8.80
CA PHE A 3 16.13 -21.03 -9.55
C PHE A 3 15.76 -20.45 -10.94
N ASN A 4 14.69 -20.98 -11.56
CA ASN A 4 14.24 -20.50 -12.87
C ASN A 4 13.47 -19.17 -12.72
N GLU A 5 12.65 -19.01 -11.67
CA GLU A 5 11.96 -17.73 -11.38
C GLU A 5 12.95 -16.58 -11.14
N LYS A 6 13.99 -16.81 -10.33
CA LYS A 6 15.04 -15.79 -10.09
C LYS A 6 15.79 -15.40 -11.36
N ALA A 7 16.09 -16.36 -12.23
CA ALA A 7 16.78 -16.10 -13.48
C ALA A 7 15.91 -15.26 -14.45
N ASN A 8 14.62 -15.55 -14.54
CA ASN A 8 13.67 -14.78 -15.36
C ASN A 8 13.40 -13.38 -14.78
N PHE A 9 13.35 -13.26 -13.45
CA PHE A 9 13.23 -11.96 -12.78
C PHE A 9 14.39 -11.04 -13.12
N CYS A 10 15.63 -11.50 -12.90
CA CYS A 10 16.81 -10.66 -13.15
C CYS A 10 17.01 -10.33 -14.63
N LYS A 11 16.68 -11.27 -15.54
CA LYS A 11 16.94 -11.09 -16.97
C LYS A 11 15.86 -10.28 -17.70
N THR A 12 14.60 -10.42 -17.31
CA THR A 12 13.47 -9.86 -18.07
C THR A 12 12.67 -8.86 -17.24
N LEU A 13 12.20 -9.25 -16.05
CA LEU A 13 11.25 -8.42 -15.30
C LEU A 13 11.93 -7.20 -14.66
N LEU A 14 13.11 -7.39 -14.07
CA LEU A 14 13.88 -6.33 -13.39
C LEU A 14 14.24 -5.17 -14.33
N PRO A 15 14.86 -5.38 -15.52
CA PRO A 15 15.19 -4.26 -16.40
C PRO A 15 13.95 -3.53 -16.93
N ILE A 16 12.83 -4.24 -17.17
CA ILE A 16 11.57 -3.62 -17.58
C ILE A 16 11.03 -2.71 -16.47
N LEU A 17 10.98 -3.20 -15.23
CA LEU A 17 10.47 -2.42 -14.10
C LEU A 17 11.37 -1.22 -13.77
N VAL A 18 12.69 -1.40 -13.81
CA VAL A 18 13.64 -0.28 -13.64
C VAL A 18 13.47 0.73 -14.77
N GLY A 19 13.29 0.28 -16.01
CA GLY A 19 12.98 1.14 -17.15
C GLY A 19 11.70 1.95 -16.93
N LEU A 20 10.63 1.33 -16.41
CA LEU A 20 9.39 2.01 -16.06
C LEU A 20 9.56 3.03 -14.92
N VAL A 21 10.36 2.72 -13.90
CA VAL A 21 10.69 3.67 -12.82
C VAL A 21 11.39 4.90 -13.37
N VAL A 22 12.42 4.70 -14.20
CA VAL A 22 13.20 5.80 -14.80
C VAL A 22 12.34 6.61 -15.77
N ALA A 23 11.52 5.96 -16.61
CA ALA A 23 10.60 6.63 -17.51
C ALA A 23 9.56 7.45 -16.75
N ALA A 24 9.00 6.92 -15.66
CA ALA A 24 8.07 7.65 -14.80
C ALA A 24 8.74 8.84 -14.09
N LEU A 25 9.99 8.71 -13.63
CA LEU A 25 10.73 9.85 -13.05
C LEU A 25 11.05 10.92 -14.09
N ALA A 26 11.46 10.52 -15.29
CA ALA A 26 11.68 11.44 -16.41
C ALA A 26 10.38 12.17 -16.80
N GLY A 27 9.27 11.43 -16.85
CA GLY A 27 7.93 11.99 -17.07
C GLY A 27 7.49 12.94 -15.96
N ALA A 28 7.78 12.63 -14.69
CA ALA A 28 7.52 13.52 -13.56
C ALA A 28 8.35 14.81 -13.64
N TYR A 29 9.64 14.70 -13.94
CA TYR A 29 10.54 15.83 -14.09
C TYR A 29 10.13 16.75 -15.24
N TRP A 30 9.77 16.16 -16.39
CA TRP A 30 9.28 16.91 -17.54
C TRP A 30 7.92 17.55 -17.27
N ALA A 31 7.00 16.81 -16.65
CA ALA A 31 5.69 17.35 -16.25
C ALA A 31 5.82 18.47 -15.22
N GLN A 32 6.87 18.48 -14.39
CA GLN A 32 7.09 19.52 -13.36
C GLN A 32 7.41 20.87 -14.00
N HIS A 33 7.93 20.88 -15.22
CA HIS A 33 8.14 22.12 -15.96
C HIS A 33 6.81 22.78 -16.36
N HIS A 34 5.75 22.01 -16.55
CA HIS A 34 4.45 22.48 -17.05
C HIS A 34 3.35 22.51 -15.97
N TRP A 35 3.46 21.72 -14.91
CA TRP A 35 2.45 21.60 -13.85
C TRP A 35 3.05 21.63 -12.43
N ILE A 36 2.34 22.26 -11.49
CA ILE A 36 2.64 22.21 -10.06
C ILE A 36 2.39 20.79 -9.53
N ILE A 37 3.10 20.39 -8.47
CA ILE A 37 2.84 19.14 -7.76
C ILE A 37 1.57 19.32 -6.91
N SER A 38 0.44 18.78 -7.35
CA SER A 38 -0.81 18.84 -6.60
C SER A 38 -1.59 17.52 -6.62
N LYS A 39 -1.81 16.96 -5.42
CA LYS A 39 -2.69 15.81 -5.23
C LYS A 39 -4.14 16.13 -5.60
N ILE A 40 -4.63 17.31 -5.25
CA ILE A 40 -6.04 17.71 -5.44
C ILE A 40 -6.31 18.08 -6.89
N GLY A 41 -5.31 18.64 -7.58
CA GLY A 41 -5.42 19.00 -9.00
C GLY A 41 -5.21 17.85 -9.98
N ALA A 42 -5.03 16.60 -9.50
CA ALA A 42 -4.73 15.42 -10.31
C ALA A 42 -3.65 15.68 -11.39
N THR A 43 -2.64 16.48 -11.04
CA THR A 43 -1.63 16.96 -11.99
C THR A 43 -0.77 15.79 -12.48
N PRO A 44 -0.35 15.78 -13.77
CA PRO A 44 0.41 14.68 -14.34
C PRO A 44 1.73 14.42 -13.58
N THR A 45 2.35 15.45 -13.00
CA THR A 45 3.51 15.35 -12.10
C THR A 45 3.29 14.40 -10.92
N TRP A 46 2.16 14.58 -10.23
CA TRP A 46 1.79 13.78 -9.07
C TRP A 46 1.52 12.32 -9.46
N LEU A 47 0.86 12.11 -10.61
CA LEU A 47 0.61 10.78 -11.16
C LEU A 47 1.93 10.05 -11.46
N PHE A 48 2.86 10.69 -12.17
CA PHE A 48 4.13 10.08 -12.55
C PHE A 48 5.01 9.77 -11.33
N LEU A 49 5.03 10.64 -10.31
CA LEU A 49 5.71 10.36 -9.05
C LEU A 49 5.10 9.14 -8.34
N CYS A 50 3.77 9.05 -8.29
CA CYS A 50 3.07 7.91 -7.69
C CYS A 50 3.41 6.60 -8.42
N CYS A 51 3.38 6.60 -9.76
CA CYS A 51 3.74 5.45 -10.58
C CYS A 51 5.20 5.02 -10.35
N SER A 52 6.14 5.97 -10.29
CA SER A 52 7.55 5.68 -10.02
C SER A 52 7.74 4.96 -8.67
N ILE A 53 7.13 5.50 -7.60
CA ILE A 53 7.19 4.93 -6.26
C ILE A 53 6.54 3.54 -6.24
N PHE A 54 5.41 3.37 -6.94
CA PHE A 54 4.72 2.09 -7.04
C PHE A 54 5.60 1.00 -7.68
N PHE A 55 6.23 1.29 -8.83
CA PHE A 55 7.11 0.33 -9.49
C PHE A 55 8.36 0.02 -8.66
N ALA A 56 8.95 1.03 -8.00
CA ALA A 56 10.09 0.82 -7.10
C ALA A 56 9.71 -0.09 -5.92
N LEU A 57 8.57 0.16 -5.27
CA LEU A 57 8.05 -0.72 -4.21
C LEU A 57 7.76 -2.13 -4.71
N PHE A 58 7.19 -2.26 -5.91
CA PHE A 58 6.92 -3.56 -6.51
C PHE A 58 8.20 -4.38 -6.71
N ILE A 59 9.29 -3.77 -7.19
CA ILE A 59 10.60 -4.42 -7.31
C ILE A 59 11.07 -4.93 -5.94
N VAL A 60 11.00 -4.11 -4.90
CA VAL A 60 11.44 -4.45 -3.54
C VAL A 60 10.61 -5.60 -2.96
N ILE A 61 9.29 -5.53 -3.07
CA ILE A 61 8.37 -6.56 -2.57
C ILE A 61 8.58 -7.86 -3.33
N TYR A 62 8.66 -7.81 -4.66
CA TYR A 62 8.91 -8.99 -5.48
C TYR A 62 10.22 -9.67 -5.08
N TRP A 63 11.29 -8.88 -4.96
CA TRP A 63 12.59 -9.39 -4.51
C TRP A 63 12.50 -10.03 -3.12
N LEU A 64 11.77 -9.44 -2.18
CA LEU A 64 11.61 -9.99 -0.83
C LEU A 64 10.78 -11.30 -0.82
N VAL A 65 9.77 -11.41 -1.67
CA VAL A 65 8.91 -12.60 -1.75
C VAL A 65 9.63 -13.75 -2.45
N ASP A 66 10.19 -13.48 -3.64
CA ASP A 66 10.67 -14.51 -4.56
C ASP A 66 12.17 -14.80 -4.37
N VAL A 67 12.97 -13.76 -4.12
CA VAL A 67 14.41 -13.92 -3.87
C VAL A 67 14.70 -14.28 -2.42
N ALA A 68 14.10 -13.60 -1.44
CA ALA A 68 14.33 -13.92 -0.04
C ALA A 68 13.44 -15.06 0.49
N GLY A 69 12.50 -15.58 -0.31
CA GLY A 69 11.65 -16.72 0.05
C GLY A 69 10.70 -16.46 1.23
N LYS A 70 10.52 -15.19 1.64
CA LYS A 70 9.74 -14.80 2.83
C LYS A 70 8.25 -14.67 2.54
N LYS A 71 7.70 -15.47 1.62
CA LYS A 71 6.28 -15.46 1.25
C LYS A 71 5.32 -15.60 2.44
N ASN A 72 5.71 -16.31 3.49
CA ASN A 72 4.88 -16.52 4.68
C ASN A 72 4.67 -15.25 5.51
N TRP A 73 5.59 -14.28 5.47
CA TRP A 73 5.41 -12.99 6.18
C TRP A 73 4.29 -12.17 5.56
N PHE A 74 4.14 -12.26 4.24
CA PHE A 74 3.09 -11.56 3.50
C PHE A 74 1.71 -12.21 3.62
N LYS A 75 1.59 -13.45 4.12
CA LYS A 75 0.29 -14.11 4.33
C LYS A 75 -0.59 -13.38 5.34
N ILE A 76 0.02 -12.70 6.33
CA ILE A 76 -0.71 -11.91 7.34
C ILE A 76 -1.39 -10.69 6.69
N ILE A 77 -0.76 -10.12 5.65
CA ILE A 77 -1.21 -8.90 4.97
C ILE A 77 -2.01 -9.24 3.69
N ALA A 78 -1.88 -10.46 3.17
CA ALA A 78 -2.63 -10.98 2.02
C ALA A 78 -4.14 -10.68 2.05
N PRO A 79 -4.87 -10.79 3.19
CA PRO A 79 -6.30 -10.47 3.21
C PRO A 79 -6.63 -9.01 2.93
N ALA A 80 -5.71 -8.08 3.21
CA ALA A 80 -5.89 -6.68 2.86
C ALA A 80 -5.91 -6.48 1.33
N GLY A 81 -5.20 -7.32 0.58
CA GLY A 81 -5.14 -7.27 -0.88
C GLY A 81 -6.27 -8.00 -1.60
N THR A 82 -6.86 -9.05 -1.00
CA THR A 82 -7.98 -9.79 -1.59
C THR A 82 -9.34 -9.17 -1.28
N LEU A 83 -9.45 -8.43 -0.18
CA LEU A 83 -10.69 -7.80 0.30
C LEU A 83 -10.46 -6.32 0.56
N THR A 84 -9.92 -5.63 -0.44
CA THR A 84 -9.57 -4.21 -0.39
C THR A 84 -10.74 -3.34 0.07
N LEU A 85 -11.95 -3.62 -0.45
CA LEU A 85 -13.16 -2.87 -0.12
C LEU A 85 -13.57 -3.00 1.35
N THR A 86 -13.51 -4.22 1.90
CA THR A 86 -13.80 -4.48 3.32
C THR A 86 -12.74 -3.83 4.22
N CYS A 87 -11.46 -3.95 3.85
CA CYS A 87 -10.37 -3.34 4.59
C CYS A 87 -10.46 -1.80 4.58
N TYR A 88 -10.97 -1.21 3.50
CA TYR A 88 -11.22 0.23 3.40
C TYR A 88 -12.40 0.68 4.26
N MET A 89 -13.43 -0.16 4.39
CA MET A 89 -14.66 0.20 5.11
C MET A 89 -14.50 0.17 6.64
N ILE A 90 -13.63 -0.68 7.19
CA ILE A 90 -13.42 -0.80 8.64
C ILE A 90 -12.94 0.51 9.31
N PRO A 91 -11.91 1.21 8.80
CA PRO A 91 -11.52 2.51 9.33
C PRO A 91 -12.67 3.51 9.32
N TYR A 92 -13.48 3.54 8.26
CA TYR A 92 -14.65 4.42 8.17
C TYR A 92 -15.66 4.12 9.27
N LEU A 93 -15.99 2.85 9.50
CA LEU A 93 -16.86 2.43 10.59
C LEU A 93 -16.30 2.84 11.95
N TRP A 94 -14.99 2.66 12.16
CA TRP A 94 -14.32 3.06 13.40
C TRP A 94 -14.40 4.57 13.66
N TYR A 95 -14.18 5.39 12.63
CA TYR A 95 -14.33 6.85 12.75
C TYR A 95 -15.78 7.27 13.03
N SER A 96 -16.77 6.61 12.41
CA SER A 96 -18.18 6.86 12.71
C SER A 96 -18.53 6.55 14.17
N ILE A 97 -18.02 5.44 14.72
CA ILE A 97 -18.24 5.07 16.12
C ILE A 97 -17.58 6.06 17.09
N GLN A 98 -16.34 6.48 16.82
CA GLN A 98 -15.66 7.51 17.62
C GLN A 98 -16.43 8.84 17.64
N THR A 99 -16.97 9.25 16.49
CA THR A 99 -17.77 10.48 16.37
C THR A 99 -19.06 10.38 17.18
N LEU A 100 -19.72 9.21 17.19
CA LEU A 100 -20.94 8.97 17.96
C LEU A 100 -20.69 8.92 19.49
N THR A 101 -19.56 8.36 19.90
CA THR A 101 -19.19 8.17 21.32
C THR A 101 -18.48 9.39 21.93
N GLY A 102 -18.11 10.39 21.11
CA GLY A 102 -17.37 11.57 21.55
C GLY A 102 -15.95 11.27 22.04
N TRP A 103 -15.43 10.05 21.78
CA TRP A 103 -14.15 9.62 22.31
C TRP A 103 -12.99 10.14 21.44
N ALA A 104 -12.23 11.08 22.00
CA ALA A 104 -11.04 11.63 21.36
C ALA A 104 -9.76 11.03 21.96
N TYR A 105 -8.81 10.68 21.10
CA TYR A 105 -7.50 10.21 21.54
C TYR A 105 -6.65 11.36 22.10
N PRO A 106 -5.84 11.11 23.15
CA PRO A 106 -4.97 12.13 23.74
C PRO A 106 -3.96 12.66 22.71
N LYS A 107 -3.73 13.98 22.72
CA LYS A 107 -2.92 14.72 21.72
C LYS A 107 -1.49 14.19 21.55
N VAL A 108 -0.94 13.56 22.60
CA VAL A 108 0.40 12.94 22.61
C VAL A 108 0.50 11.75 21.64
N LEU A 109 -0.62 11.07 21.35
CA LEU A 109 -0.69 9.94 20.41
C LEU A 109 -1.04 10.38 18.98
N ASN A 110 -1.16 11.68 18.70
CA ASN A 110 -1.46 12.22 17.38
C ASN A 110 -0.26 12.91 16.71
N SER A 111 0.90 12.96 17.36
CA SER A 111 2.07 13.67 16.83
C SER A 111 3.36 12.87 17.02
N GLY A 112 4.27 13.00 16.04
CA GLY A 112 5.60 12.38 16.07
C GLY A 112 5.61 10.85 15.97
N TRP A 113 6.68 10.26 16.49
CA TRP A 113 6.90 8.80 16.55
C TRP A 113 5.74 7.99 17.17
N PRO A 114 5.11 8.40 18.29
CA PRO A 114 4.00 7.65 18.86
C PRO A 114 2.74 7.63 17.96
N GLY A 115 2.54 8.65 17.11
CA GLY A 115 1.47 8.64 16.11
C GLY A 115 1.71 7.61 15.01
N LEU A 116 2.95 7.46 14.56
CA LEU A 116 3.38 6.45 13.58
C LEU A 116 3.22 5.02 14.10
N ALA A 117 3.65 4.77 15.34
CA ALA A 117 3.47 3.47 15.98
C ALA A 117 1.97 3.13 16.12
N ARG A 118 1.15 4.12 16.49
CA ARG A 118 -0.30 3.93 16.62
C ARG A 118 -0.97 3.63 15.28
N SER A 119 -0.63 4.32 14.21
CA SER A 119 -1.23 4.08 12.89
C SER A 119 -0.86 2.69 12.34
N LEU A 120 0.37 2.22 12.62
CA LEU A 120 0.79 0.86 12.31
C LEU A 120 -0.03 -0.18 13.07
N VAL A 121 -0.15 -0.05 14.39
CA VAL A 121 -0.94 -0.99 15.21
C VAL A 121 -2.41 -0.96 14.80
N PHE A 122 -2.96 0.23 14.58
CA PHE A 122 -4.34 0.40 14.13
C PHE A 122 -4.59 -0.27 12.77
N SER A 123 -3.70 -0.07 11.80
CA SER A 123 -3.79 -0.70 10.49
C SER A 123 -3.74 -2.23 10.58
N LEU A 124 -2.83 -2.78 11.39
CA LEU A 124 -2.75 -4.23 11.62
C LEU A 124 -4.01 -4.79 12.29
N LEU A 125 -4.58 -4.07 13.27
CA LEU A 125 -5.86 -4.43 13.88
C LEU A 125 -7.01 -4.41 12.88
N CYS A 126 -7.09 -3.39 12.02
CA CYS A 126 -8.09 -3.33 10.96
C CYS A 126 -7.97 -4.51 9.99
N ILE A 127 -6.75 -4.90 9.61
CA ILE A 127 -6.50 -6.08 8.76
C ILE A 127 -6.94 -7.36 9.47
N GLY A 128 -6.63 -7.51 10.76
CA GLY A 128 -7.06 -8.67 11.55
C GLY A 128 -8.58 -8.78 11.67
N ILE A 129 -9.25 -7.65 11.90
CA ILE A 129 -10.72 -7.56 11.97
C ILE A 129 -11.33 -7.85 10.59
N ALA A 130 -10.80 -7.27 9.50
CA ALA A 130 -11.24 -7.57 8.13
C ALA A 130 -11.11 -9.05 7.79
N TRP A 131 -9.99 -9.66 8.17
CA TRP A 131 -9.76 -11.07 7.96
C TRP A 131 -10.75 -11.92 8.76
N GLY A 132 -10.99 -11.59 10.04
CA GLY A 132 -12.00 -12.26 10.86
C GLY A 132 -13.42 -12.15 10.28
N LEU A 133 -13.84 -10.95 9.87
CA LEU A 133 -15.13 -10.73 9.21
C LEU A 133 -15.24 -11.47 7.88
N SER A 134 -14.14 -11.58 7.14
CA SER A 134 -14.11 -12.34 5.89
C SER A 134 -14.36 -13.83 6.09
N GLN A 135 -13.79 -14.42 7.14
CA GLN A 135 -14.00 -15.84 7.46
C GLN A 135 -15.46 -16.14 7.82
N ILE A 136 -16.18 -15.14 8.34
CA ILE A 136 -17.61 -15.24 8.70
C ILE A 136 -18.53 -15.21 7.47
N LYS A 137 -17.98 -15.18 6.24
CA LYS A 137 -18.76 -15.36 5.00
C LYS A 137 -19.86 -14.32 4.78
N ILE A 138 -19.75 -13.12 5.35
CA ILE A 138 -20.50 -11.96 4.86
C ILE A 138 -19.84 -11.53 3.54
N ARG A 139 -20.05 -12.30 2.48
CA ARG A 139 -19.81 -11.83 1.12
C ARG A 139 -20.91 -10.83 0.84
N LEU A 140 -20.64 -9.54 1.08
CA LEU A 140 -21.39 -8.50 0.39
C LEU A 140 -21.12 -8.70 -1.10
N LYS A 141 -22.09 -9.32 -1.75
CA LYS A 141 -22.24 -9.34 -3.19
C LYS A 141 -22.69 -7.93 -3.54
N ILE A 142 -21.80 -7.14 -4.14
CA ILE A 142 -22.20 -5.99 -4.94
C ILE A 142 -22.52 -6.54 -6.32
#